data_AF-A0A2L0UBD2-F1
#
_entry.id   AF-A0A2L0UBD2-F1
#
_cell.length_a   1.000
_cell.length_b   1.000
_cell.length_c   1.000
_cell.angle_alpha   90.00
_cell.angle_beta   90.00
_cell.angle_gamma   90.00
#
_symmetry.space_group_name_H-M   'P 1'
#
loop_
_entity.id
_entity.type
_entity.pdbx_description
1 polymer ?
#
loop_
_entity_poly.entity_id
_entity_poly.type
_entity_poly.pdbx_seq_one_letter_code
_entity_poly.pdbx_strand_id
1 'polypeptide(L)'
;MPIPDEAAAQAAQSVRHLFARRSLRVPGTRLGAIAFPPPAGARNHWHYWWQAHFLDCLLDEHLRDPTGDALSEARKLARGVWLRNGGRWRNSYYDDMAWLALALQRLDAMEGRRRPRRRVRVLGAALRSAHTEDLGGGVYWNTTRDYKNTPTTAPAALFFARGGEGARAQELLDWLRDRLFDPGTGLYLDGVKADGRVERSLHTYNQGTVLGALVAVGGPKNLRHAADLVEAVARGVADDDGVLPLGSGGDGGLFTGILARYLAQAASADIGGTAAATARALLGATADRIWADRLAVDRSMLVFPPRQDGPVSLSSQLQAWMVLEAGTRCR
;
A
#
# COMPACT_ATOMS: atom_id res chain seq x y z
N MET A 1 -9.75 -10.90 24.18
CA MET A 1 -8.41 -10.62 24.75
C MET A 1 -7.81 -9.47 23.96
N PRO A 2 -7.19 -8.48 24.60
CA PRO A 2 -6.46 -7.44 23.88
C PRO A 2 -5.36 -8.09 23.03
N ILE A 3 -5.18 -7.61 21.82
CA ILE A 3 -4.08 -8.06 20.96
C ILE A 3 -2.73 -7.73 21.63
N PRO A 4 -1.81 -8.71 21.76
CA PRO A 4 -0.49 -8.52 22.37
C PRO A 4 0.39 -7.53 21.61
N ASP A 5 1.32 -6.89 22.32
CA ASP A 5 2.29 -5.94 21.73
C ASP A 5 3.18 -6.61 20.66
N GLU A 6 3.42 -7.91 20.79
CA GLU A 6 4.23 -8.70 19.85
C GLU A 6 3.47 -9.09 18.57
N ALA A 7 2.18 -8.78 18.42
CA ALA A 7 1.38 -9.27 17.31
C ALA A 7 1.93 -8.88 15.93
N ALA A 8 2.39 -7.63 15.78
CA ALA A 8 3.03 -7.17 14.54
C ALA A 8 4.35 -7.91 14.26
N ALA A 9 5.12 -8.23 15.31
CA ALA A 9 6.36 -9.00 15.19
C ALA A 9 6.09 -10.46 14.78
N GLN A 10 5.09 -11.10 15.37
CA GLN A 10 4.69 -12.47 15.02
C GLN A 10 4.14 -12.55 13.58
N ALA A 11 3.40 -11.52 13.13
CA ALA A 11 2.96 -11.42 11.75
C ALA A 11 4.14 -11.26 10.79
N ALA A 12 5.08 -10.35 11.07
CA ALA A 12 6.30 -10.17 10.29
C ALA A 12 7.08 -11.49 10.17
N GLN A 13 7.33 -12.16 11.30
CA GLN A 13 8.04 -13.44 11.34
C GLN A 13 7.35 -14.51 10.49
N SER A 14 6.03 -14.65 10.65
CA SER A 14 5.23 -15.66 9.94
C SER A 14 5.25 -15.42 8.43
N VAL A 15 4.99 -14.19 7.98
CA VAL A 15 4.98 -13.87 6.54
C VAL A 15 6.37 -14.04 5.93
N ARG A 16 7.42 -13.56 6.60
CA ARG A 16 8.80 -13.72 6.13
C ARG A 16 9.17 -15.20 6.01
N HIS A 17 8.83 -16.03 6.98
CA HIS A 17 9.13 -17.46 6.96
C HIS A 17 8.36 -18.21 5.86
N LEU A 18 7.05 -18.00 5.78
CA LEU A 18 6.15 -18.74 4.88
C LEU A 18 6.33 -18.33 3.42
N PHE A 19 6.68 -17.07 3.13
CA PHE A 19 6.66 -16.55 1.75
C PHE A 19 8.02 -16.11 1.22
N ALA A 20 8.99 -15.67 2.04
CA ALA A 20 10.24 -15.14 1.51
C ALA A 20 11.15 -16.26 0.97
N ARG A 21 11.60 -16.13 -0.27
CA ARG A 21 12.51 -17.06 -0.95
C ARG A 21 13.64 -16.30 -1.64
N ARG A 22 14.68 -16.99 -2.10
CA ARG A 22 15.72 -16.36 -2.96
C ARG A 22 15.16 -16.16 -4.36
N SER A 23 15.34 -14.97 -4.94
CA SER A 23 14.95 -14.70 -6.33
C SER A 23 15.86 -15.49 -7.27
N LEU A 24 15.29 -16.34 -8.14
CA LEU A 24 16.05 -17.18 -9.08
C LEU A 24 17.18 -18.00 -8.42
N ARG A 25 17.04 -18.35 -7.13
CA ARG A 25 18.08 -19.01 -6.30
C ARG A 25 19.39 -18.20 -6.14
N VAL A 26 19.43 -16.94 -6.57
CA VAL A 26 20.62 -16.08 -6.52
C VAL A 26 20.90 -15.60 -5.09
N PRO A 27 22.12 -15.79 -4.54
CA PRO A 27 22.50 -15.27 -3.24
C PRO A 27 22.35 -13.74 -3.13
N GLY A 28 21.98 -13.26 -1.94
CA GLY A 28 21.79 -11.82 -1.70
C GLY A 28 20.54 -11.23 -2.36
N THR A 29 19.58 -12.07 -2.75
CA THR A 29 18.26 -11.63 -3.25
C THR A 29 17.14 -12.23 -2.41
N ARG A 30 16.00 -11.53 -2.36
CA ARG A 30 14.74 -12.02 -1.81
C ARG A 30 13.59 -11.75 -2.77
N LEU A 31 12.59 -12.62 -2.74
CA LEU A 31 11.30 -12.45 -3.42
C LEU A 31 10.25 -13.21 -2.61
N GLY A 32 9.08 -12.61 -2.40
CA GLY A 32 7.92 -13.27 -1.83
C GLY A 32 7.30 -14.22 -2.85
N ALA A 33 7.10 -15.49 -2.49
CA ALA A 33 6.23 -16.40 -3.21
C ALA A 33 4.80 -15.84 -3.16
N ILE A 34 4.02 -16.04 -4.23
CA ILE A 34 2.67 -15.46 -4.32
C ILE A 34 1.64 -16.18 -3.43
N ALA A 35 1.93 -17.41 -3.01
CA ALA A 35 1.06 -18.19 -2.15
C ALA A 35 1.85 -19.16 -1.26
N PHE A 36 1.18 -19.67 -0.23
CA PHE A 36 1.65 -20.74 0.65
C PHE A 36 0.63 -21.90 0.69
N PRO A 37 1.02 -23.15 0.40
CA PRO A 37 2.32 -23.56 -0.15
C PRO A 37 2.64 -22.90 -1.50
N PRO A 38 3.93 -22.75 -1.86
CA PRO A 38 4.29 -22.07 -3.11
C PRO A 38 3.84 -22.89 -4.33
N PRO A 39 3.38 -22.23 -5.41
CA PRO A 39 3.02 -22.93 -6.64
C PRO A 39 4.22 -23.69 -7.23
N ALA A 40 3.95 -24.82 -7.89
CA ALA A 40 4.98 -25.64 -8.53
C ALA A 40 5.37 -25.08 -9.91
N GLY A 41 6.67 -24.91 -10.18
CA GLY A 41 7.19 -24.51 -11.50
C GLY A 41 8.45 -23.64 -11.49
N ALA A 42 9.31 -23.77 -12.50
CA ALA A 42 10.56 -23.00 -12.60
C ALA A 42 10.35 -21.52 -13.01
N ARG A 43 9.19 -21.19 -13.57
CA ARG A 43 8.75 -19.82 -13.90
C ARG A 43 7.55 -19.40 -13.06
N ASN A 44 7.58 -19.66 -11.76
CA ASN A 44 6.52 -19.24 -10.84
C ASN A 44 6.12 -17.78 -11.11
N HIS A 45 4.83 -17.59 -11.40
CA HIS A 45 4.19 -16.30 -11.55
C HIS A 45 4.53 -15.43 -10.33
N TRP A 46 4.82 -14.16 -10.56
CA TRP A 46 5.18 -13.21 -9.51
C TRP A 46 4.49 -11.88 -9.79
N HIS A 47 4.09 -11.19 -8.72
CA HIS A 47 3.41 -9.90 -8.82
C HIS A 47 4.35 -8.78 -8.41
N TYR A 48 4.68 -7.90 -9.35
CA TYR A 48 5.63 -6.80 -9.15
C TYR A 48 5.22 -5.91 -7.97
N TRP A 49 3.96 -5.46 -7.94
CA TRP A 49 3.48 -4.52 -6.93
C TRP A 49 3.27 -5.17 -5.55
N TRP A 50 2.97 -6.48 -5.49
CA TRP A 50 2.95 -7.19 -4.19
C TRP A 50 4.33 -7.16 -3.52
N GLN A 51 5.41 -7.21 -4.31
CA GLN A 51 6.77 -7.09 -3.77
C GLN A 51 7.08 -5.67 -3.30
N ALA A 52 6.49 -4.63 -3.91
CA ALA A 52 6.60 -3.26 -3.42
C ALA A 52 5.98 -3.13 -2.02
N HIS A 53 4.83 -3.76 -1.82
CA HIS A 53 4.16 -3.79 -0.52
C HIS A 53 4.86 -4.67 0.51
N PHE A 54 5.44 -5.79 0.10
CA PHE A 54 6.31 -6.58 0.98
C PHE A 54 7.54 -5.77 1.41
N LEU A 55 8.11 -4.99 0.49
CA LEU A 55 9.18 -4.04 0.83
C LEU A 55 8.69 -3.03 1.87
N ASP A 56 7.51 -2.44 1.69
CA ASP A 56 6.94 -1.51 2.67
C ASP A 56 6.72 -2.13 4.06
N CYS A 57 6.30 -3.39 4.15
CA CYS A 57 6.17 -4.13 5.41
C CYS A 57 7.52 -4.33 6.12
N LEU A 58 8.57 -4.70 5.38
CA LEU A 58 9.93 -4.83 5.95
C LEU A 58 10.45 -3.47 6.46
N LEU A 59 10.11 -2.38 5.77
CA LEU A 59 10.45 -1.03 6.22
C LEU A 59 9.65 -0.65 7.48
N ASP A 60 8.39 -1.07 7.60
CA ASP A 60 7.62 -0.86 8.83
C ASP A 60 8.20 -1.61 10.02
N GLU A 61 8.56 -2.87 9.81
CA GLU A 61 9.24 -3.68 10.82
C GLU A 61 10.56 -3.03 11.25
N HIS A 62 11.36 -2.50 10.32
CA HIS A 62 12.59 -1.79 10.66
C HIS A 62 12.33 -0.50 11.48
N LEU A 63 11.23 0.20 11.26
CA LEU A 63 10.87 1.36 12.08
C LEU A 63 10.48 0.95 13.50
N ARG A 64 9.85 -0.21 13.67
CA ARG A 64 9.48 -0.76 14.98
C ARG A 64 10.69 -1.36 15.71
N ASP A 65 11.57 -2.04 14.97
CA ASP A 65 12.83 -2.62 15.48
C ASP A 65 14.02 -2.24 14.56
N PRO A 66 14.70 -1.12 14.85
CA PRO A 66 15.86 -0.69 14.09
C PRO A 66 17.09 -1.61 14.21
N THR A 67 17.13 -2.46 15.25
CA THR A 67 18.27 -3.35 15.55
C THR A 67 18.21 -4.69 14.83
N GLY A 68 17.02 -5.06 14.34
CA GLY A 68 16.78 -6.28 13.57
C GLY A 68 17.35 -6.26 12.15
N ASP A 69 17.06 -7.33 11.39
CA ASP A 69 17.61 -7.56 10.05
C ASP A 69 16.69 -7.08 8.90
N ALA A 70 15.52 -6.50 9.22
CA ALA A 70 14.48 -6.17 8.25
C ALA A 70 14.97 -5.22 7.14
N LEU A 71 15.81 -4.22 7.46
CA LEU A 71 16.42 -3.33 6.46
C LEU A 71 17.38 -4.07 5.52
N SER A 72 18.10 -5.08 6.01
CA SER A 72 18.95 -5.95 5.18
C SER A 72 18.10 -6.78 4.22
N GLU A 73 17.01 -7.38 4.71
CA GLU A 73 16.07 -8.13 3.87
C GLU A 73 15.37 -7.22 2.85
N ALA A 74 14.99 -6.00 3.21
CA ALA A 74 14.44 -4.98 2.31
C ALA A 74 15.38 -4.69 1.13
N ARG A 75 16.68 -4.53 1.38
CA ARG A 75 17.70 -4.36 0.32
C ARG A 75 17.78 -5.58 -0.60
N LYS A 76 17.75 -6.79 -0.04
CA LYS A 76 17.76 -8.04 -0.82
C LYS A 76 16.49 -8.20 -1.65
N LEU A 77 15.34 -7.80 -1.11
CA LEU A 77 14.06 -7.81 -1.82
C LEU A 77 14.07 -6.82 -2.99
N ALA A 78 14.50 -5.58 -2.77
CA ALA A 78 14.64 -4.60 -3.85
C ALA A 78 15.56 -5.10 -4.98
N ARG A 79 16.69 -5.75 -4.63
CA ARG A 79 17.57 -6.40 -5.61
C ARG A 79 16.87 -7.56 -6.33
N GLY A 80 16.09 -8.36 -5.61
CA GLY A 80 15.35 -9.49 -6.17
C GLY A 80 14.26 -9.06 -7.15
N VAL A 81 13.54 -7.95 -6.87
CA VAL A 81 12.57 -7.33 -7.79
C VAL A 81 13.26 -6.87 -9.07
N TRP A 82 14.36 -6.13 -8.97
CA TRP A 82 15.13 -5.68 -10.13
C TRP A 82 15.64 -6.84 -10.99
N LEU A 83 16.16 -7.89 -10.35
CA LEU A 83 16.64 -9.09 -11.05
C LEU A 83 15.48 -9.82 -11.73
N ARG A 84 14.36 -10.00 -11.02
CA ARG A 84 13.19 -10.72 -11.54
C ARG A 84 12.53 -9.97 -12.70
N ASN A 85 12.59 -8.64 -12.68
CA ASN A 85 12.13 -7.76 -13.76
C ASN A 85 13.19 -7.55 -14.87
N GLY A 86 14.05 -8.54 -15.12
CA GLY A 86 15.01 -8.52 -16.23
C GLY A 86 16.06 -7.40 -16.15
N GLY A 87 16.46 -7.00 -14.94
CA GLY A 87 17.43 -5.93 -14.73
C GLY A 87 16.86 -4.53 -14.97
N ARG A 88 15.54 -4.37 -14.90
CA ARG A 88 14.84 -3.10 -15.13
C ARG A 88 13.97 -2.74 -13.92
N TRP A 89 13.79 -1.43 -13.72
CA TRP A 89 12.83 -0.92 -12.74
C TRP A 89 11.48 -0.57 -13.37
N ARG A 90 11.42 -0.29 -14.67
CA ARG A 90 10.16 0.05 -15.33
C ARG A 90 9.36 -1.21 -15.66
N ASN A 91 8.04 -1.10 -15.58
CA ASN A 91 7.05 -2.04 -16.11
C ASN A 91 6.11 -1.29 -17.08
N SER A 92 5.13 -1.97 -17.67
CA SER A 92 4.08 -1.40 -18.52
C SER A 92 2.93 -0.77 -17.71
N TYR A 93 2.89 -1.00 -16.40
CA TYR A 93 1.88 -0.52 -15.47
C TYR A 93 2.46 0.60 -14.60
N TYR A 94 1.84 1.78 -14.63
CA TYR A 94 2.31 2.97 -13.93
C TYR A 94 1.95 2.97 -12.45
N ASP A 95 0.84 2.36 -12.06
CA ASP A 95 0.48 2.05 -10.67
C ASP A 95 1.53 1.14 -10.02
N ASP A 96 1.87 0.02 -10.65
CA ASP A 96 2.96 -0.88 -10.22
C ASP A 96 4.25 -0.08 -9.96
N MET A 97 4.61 0.79 -10.92
CA MET A 97 5.78 1.64 -10.81
C MET A 97 5.66 2.66 -9.67
N ALA A 98 4.48 3.22 -9.42
CA ALA A 98 4.23 4.17 -8.33
C ALA A 98 4.40 3.50 -6.96
N TRP A 99 3.86 2.29 -6.78
CA TRP A 99 4.03 1.52 -5.55
C TRP A 99 5.49 1.23 -5.24
N LEU A 100 6.25 0.75 -6.23
CA LEU A 100 7.67 0.51 -6.00
C LEU A 100 8.44 1.82 -5.80
N ALA A 101 8.05 2.91 -6.46
CA ALA A 101 8.70 4.21 -6.27
C ALA A 101 8.56 4.71 -4.83
N LEU A 102 7.37 4.58 -4.25
CA LEU A 102 7.09 4.94 -2.85
C LEU A 102 7.91 4.08 -1.89
N ALA A 103 7.91 2.76 -2.04
CA ALA A 103 8.66 1.85 -1.18
C ALA A 103 10.18 2.09 -1.28
N LEU A 104 10.70 2.34 -2.49
CA LEU A 104 12.11 2.65 -2.69
C LEU A 104 12.51 4.04 -2.19
N GLN A 105 11.60 5.01 -2.20
CA GLN A 105 11.81 6.33 -1.60
C GLN A 105 11.92 6.22 -0.07
N ARG A 106 11.06 5.41 0.56
CA ARG A 106 11.17 5.09 2.00
C ARG A 106 12.48 4.37 2.32
N LEU A 107 12.88 3.39 1.50
CA LEU A 107 14.17 2.70 1.65
C LEU A 107 15.35 3.67 1.53
N ASP A 108 15.35 4.58 0.56
CA ASP A 108 16.40 5.60 0.42
C ASP A 108 16.47 6.48 1.69
N ALA A 109 15.33 6.88 2.26
CA ALA A 109 15.28 7.68 3.49
C ALA A 109 15.87 6.93 4.70
N MET A 110 15.52 5.65 4.90
CA MET A 110 16.08 4.81 5.97
C MET A 110 17.59 4.57 5.83
N GLU A 111 18.11 4.64 4.60
CA GLU A 111 19.54 4.57 4.32
C GLU A 111 20.24 5.94 4.46
N GLY A 112 19.56 6.96 5.02
CA GLY A 112 20.10 8.30 5.24
C GLY A 112 20.38 9.06 3.95
N ARG A 113 19.74 8.70 2.83
CA ARG A 113 20.01 9.32 1.52
C ARG A 113 19.24 10.62 1.38
N ARG A 114 19.97 11.73 1.25
CA ARG A 114 19.41 13.06 0.97
C ARG A 114 18.90 13.23 -0.46
N ARG A 115 19.46 12.48 -1.43
CA ARG A 115 19.08 12.54 -2.84
C ARG A 115 18.56 11.17 -3.32
N PRO A 116 17.46 11.14 -4.09
CA PRO A 116 16.93 9.89 -4.63
C PRO A 116 17.97 9.14 -5.47
N ARG A 117 18.12 7.83 -5.22
CA ARG A 117 18.97 6.96 -6.03
C ARG A 117 18.38 6.80 -7.43
N ARG A 118 19.21 6.29 -8.36
CA ARG A 118 18.81 6.06 -9.77
C ARG A 118 17.48 5.29 -9.90
N ARG A 119 17.24 4.29 -9.05
CA ARG A 119 16.01 3.48 -9.03
C ARG A 119 14.75 4.33 -8.85
N VAL A 120 14.76 5.25 -7.88
CA VAL A 120 13.65 6.18 -7.60
C VAL A 120 13.51 7.19 -8.73
N ARG A 121 14.62 7.75 -9.23
CA ARG A 121 14.58 8.74 -10.33
C ARG A 121 14.00 8.17 -11.62
N VAL A 122 14.34 6.93 -11.97
CA VAL A 122 13.83 6.25 -13.17
C VAL A 122 12.31 6.05 -13.09
N LEU A 123 11.80 5.63 -11.93
CA LEU A 123 10.37 5.46 -11.72
C LEU A 123 9.64 6.82 -11.70
N GLY A 124 10.18 7.82 -11.00
CA GLY A 124 9.63 9.17 -10.99
C GLY A 124 9.56 9.79 -12.40
N ALA A 125 10.55 9.55 -13.25
CA ALA A 125 10.50 9.98 -14.65
C ALA A 125 9.38 9.27 -15.45
N ALA A 126 9.14 7.98 -15.18
CA ALA A 126 8.03 7.26 -15.79
C ALA A 126 6.67 7.84 -15.35
N LEU A 127 6.50 8.11 -14.05
CA LEU A 127 5.27 8.73 -13.52
C LEU A 127 5.04 10.12 -14.11
N ARG A 128 6.08 10.96 -14.22
CA ARG A 128 5.96 12.27 -14.87
C ARG A 128 5.57 12.16 -16.34
N SER A 129 6.05 11.13 -17.05
CA SER A 129 5.68 10.91 -18.45
C SER A 129 4.22 10.47 -18.65
N ALA A 130 3.59 9.94 -17.60
CA ALA A 130 2.21 9.48 -17.61
C ALA A 130 1.23 10.55 -17.11
N HIS A 131 1.71 11.55 -16.37
CA HIS A 131 0.94 12.76 -16.07
C HIS A 131 0.85 13.63 -17.32
N THR A 132 -0.35 13.75 -17.87
CA THR A 132 -0.67 14.43 -19.14
C THR A 132 -1.98 15.18 -19.02
N GLU A 133 -2.19 16.18 -19.87
CA GLU A 133 -3.43 16.98 -19.90
C GLU A 133 -4.65 16.23 -20.45
N ASP A 134 -4.46 15.05 -21.06
CA ASP A 134 -5.55 14.21 -21.54
C ASP A 134 -6.57 13.94 -20.42
N LEU A 135 -7.88 14.00 -20.71
CA LEU A 135 -8.94 13.91 -19.69
C LEU A 135 -8.83 14.98 -18.57
N GLY A 136 -8.16 16.10 -18.84
CA GLY A 136 -8.01 17.25 -17.94
C GLY A 136 -6.96 17.07 -16.83
N GLY A 137 -6.03 16.13 -16.98
CA GLY A 137 -4.98 15.85 -15.98
C GLY A 137 -4.93 14.38 -15.57
N GLY A 138 -4.36 14.09 -14.40
CA GLY A 138 -4.27 12.73 -13.87
C GLY A 138 -3.20 11.86 -14.56
N VAL A 139 -3.00 10.64 -14.03
CA VAL A 139 -1.93 9.74 -14.48
C VAL A 139 -2.53 8.49 -15.14
N TYR A 140 -2.02 8.15 -16.33
CA TYR A 140 -2.41 6.93 -17.03
C TYR A 140 -2.06 5.67 -16.26
N TRP A 141 -2.96 4.69 -16.29
CA TRP A 141 -2.79 3.40 -15.62
C TRP A 141 -1.64 2.57 -16.19
N ASN A 142 -1.50 2.53 -17.51
CA ASN A 142 -0.51 1.72 -18.19
C ASN A 142 -0.02 2.41 -19.48
N THR A 143 0.87 1.75 -20.22
CA THR A 143 1.43 2.28 -21.46
C THR A 143 0.46 2.32 -22.65
N THR A 144 -0.72 1.67 -22.61
CA THR A 144 -1.75 1.79 -23.66
C THR A 144 -2.50 3.11 -23.60
N ARG A 145 -2.48 3.78 -22.44
CA ARG A 145 -2.99 5.14 -22.23
C ARG A 145 -4.47 5.32 -22.60
N ASP A 146 -5.28 4.33 -22.25
CA ASP A 146 -6.74 4.31 -22.46
C ASP A 146 -7.54 4.46 -21.15
N TYR A 147 -6.85 4.50 -20.01
CA TYR A 147 -7.47 4.57 -18.68
C TYR A 147 -6.63 5.41 -17.71
N LYS A 148 -7.27 6.34 -16.98
CA LYS A 148 -6.67 7.09 -15.85
C LYS A 148 -7.43 6.76 -14.58
N ASN A 149 -6.73 6.43 -13.50
CA ASN A 149 -7.36 5.87 -12.32
C ASN A 149 -6.75 6.38 -11.01
N THR A 150 -7.52 6.30 -9.93
CA THR A 150 -7.11 6.59 -8.55
C THR A 150 -5.90 5.75 -8.11
N PRO A 151 -5.85 4.43 -8.39
CA PRO A 151 -4.71 3.56 -8.09
C PRO A 151 -3.35 4.00 -8.63
N THR A 152 -3.32 4.78 -9.72
CA THR A 152 -2.08 5.34 -10.26
C THR A 152 -1.88 6.78 -9.80
N THR A 153 -2.95 7.57 -9.87
CA THR A 153 -2.87 9.02 -9.69
C THR A 153 -2.59 9.39 -8.24
N ALA A 154 -3.24 8.76 -7.27
CA ALA A 154 -3.03 9.07 -5.86
C ALA A 154 -1.64 8.65 -5.35
N PRO A 155 -1.12 7.43 -5.65
CA PRO A 155 0.27 7.09 -5.36
C PRO A 155 1.30 8.00 -6.04
N ALA A 156 1.05 8.44 -7.28
CA ALA A 156 1.91 9.41 -7.96
C ALA A 156 1.90 10.78 -7.25
N ALA A 157 0.73 11.28 -6.86
CA ALA A 157 0.60 12.51 -6.07
C ALA A 157 1.39 12.42 -4.76
N LEU A 158 1.23 11.33 -4.01
CA LEU A 158 1.99 11.07 -2.80
C LEU A 158 3.51 11.02 -3.04
N PHE A 159 3.94 10.35 -4.12
CA PHE A 159 5.34 10.26 -4.49
C PHE A 159 5.94 11.64 -4.77
N PHE A 160 5.22 12.47 -5.54
CA PHE A 160 5.64 13.83 -5.87
C PHE A 160 5.66 14.74 -4.64
N ALA A 161 4.65 14.67 -3.77
CA ALA A 161 4.61 15.42 -2.52
C ALA A 161 5.84 15.14 -1.65
N ARG A 162 6.15 13.86 -1.42
CA ARG A 162 7.34 13.42 -0.67
C ARG A 162 8.66 13.78 -1.37
N GLY A 163 8.62 13.95 -2.70
CA GLY A 163 9.75 14.38 -3.51
C GLY A 163 9.98 15.90 -3.55
N GLY A 164 9.10 16.69 -2.91
CA GLY A 164 9.14 18.16 -2.94
C GLY A 164 8.46 18.78 -4.16
N GLU A 165 7.79 18.00 -5.00
CA GLU A 165 7.01 18.45 -6.16
C GLU A 165 5.55 18.76 -5.73
N GLY A 166 5.37 19.63 -4.73
CA GLY A 166 4.08 19.88 -4.08
C GLY A 166 2.97 20.42 -5.00
N ALA A 167 3.31 21.31 -5.93
CA ALA A 167 2.34 21.86 -6.90
C ALA A 167 1.78 20.76 -7.81
N ARG A 168 2.64 19.90 -8.36
CA ARG A 168 2.24 18.74 -9.17
C ARG A 168 1.39 17.75 -8.37
N ALA A 169 1.73 17.53 -7.11
CA ALA A 169 0.94 16.67 -6.24
C ALA A 169 -0.47 17.25 -5.99
N GLN A 170 -0.58 18.57 -5.81
CA GLN A 170 -1.87 19.24 -5.67
C GLN A 170 -2.71 19.17 -6.96
N GLU A 171 -2.11 19.38 -8.14
CA GLU A 171 -2.79 19.23 -9.44
C GLU A 171 -3.43 17.83 -9.58
N LEU A 172 -2.71 16.78 -9.19
CA LEU A 172 -3.24 15.41 -9.23
C LEU A 172 -4.36 15.18 -8.20
N LEU A 173 -4.27 15.77 -7.01
CA LEU A 173 -5.34 15.73 -6.00
C LEU A 173 -6.60 16.47 -6.45
N ASP A 174 -6.43 17.63 -7.07
CA ASP A 174 -7.55 18.42 -7.60
C ASP A 174 -8.22 17.65 -8.75
N TRP A 175 -7.45 17.03 -9.65
CA TRP A 175 -8.01 16.15 -10.70
C TRP A 175 -8.79 14.97 -10.12
N LEU A 176 -8.26 14.31 -9.08
CA LEU A 176 -8.95 13.23 -8.39
C LEU A 176 -10.28 13.71 -7.81
N ARG A 177 -10.28 14.88 -7.17
CA ARG A 177 -11.46 15.49 -6.56
C ARG A 177 -12.51 15.88 -7.61
N ASP A 178 -12.09 16.34 -8.77
CA ASP A 178 -13.00 16.79 -9.82
C ASP A 178 -13.59 15.62 -10.62
N ARG A 179 -12.82 14.55 -10.84
CA ARG A 179 -13.21 13.45 -11.74
C ARG A 179 -13.71 12.21 -11.03
N LEU A 180 -13.15 11.88 -9.87
CA LEU A 180 -13.32 10.57 -9.24
C LEU A 180 -13.85 10.64 -7.82
N PHE A 181 -14.05 11.82 -7.25
CA PHE A 181 -14.74 11.95 -5.97
C PHE A 181 -16.25 11.85 -6.16
N ASP A 182 -16.89 10.96 -5.42
CA ASP A 182 -18.34 10.81 -5.39
C ASP A 182 -18.93 11.59 -4.21
N PRO A 183 -19.67 12.70 -4.45
CA PRO A 183 -20.17 13.55 -3.37
C PRO A 183 -21.28 12.89 -2.54
N GLY A 184 -21.93 11.84 -3.07
CA GLY A 184 -22.96 11.11 -2.34
C GLY A 184 -22.38 10.23 -1.22
N THR A 185 -21.29 9.51 -1.52
CA THR A 185 -20.60 8.66 -0.53
C THR A 185 -19.48 9.37 0.22
N GLY A 186 -18.89 10.41 -0.37
CA GLY A 186 -17.66 11.03 0.14
C GLY A 186 -16.40 10.22 -0.16
N LEU A 187 -16.46 9.25 -1.08
CA LEU A 187 -15.39 8.31 -1.42
C LEU A 187 -14.88 8.52 -2.86
N TYR A 188 -13.72 7.95 -3.15
CA TYR A 188 -13.09 7.98 -4.47
C TYR A 188 -13.38 6.70 -5.26
N LEU A 189 -13.87 6.91 -6.48
CA LEU A 189 -14.13 5.90 -7.50
C LEU A 189 -12.81 5.42 -8.13
N ASP A 190 -12.89 4.34 -8.92
CA ASP A 190 -11.68 3.72 -9.47
C ASP A 190 -11.01 4.57 -10.55
N GLY A 191 -11.73 4.98 -11.58
CA GLY A 191 -11.10 5.68 -12.69
C GLY A 191 -12.02 6.08 -13.83
N VAL A 192 -11.43 6.63 -14.87
CA VAL A 192 -12.10 7.13 -16.07
C VAL A 192 -11.39 6.62 -17.31
N LYS A 193 -12.17 6.05 -18.24
CA LYS A 193 -11.69 5.59 -19.54
C LYS A 193 -11.53 6.74 -20.52
N ALA A 194 -10.76 6.54 -21.59
CA ALA A 194 -10.56 7.54 -22.63
C ALA A 194 -11.87 8.00 -23.31
N ASP A 195 -12.91 7.15 -23.29
CA ASP A 195 -14.27 7.48 -23.76
C ASP A 195 -15.08 8.35 -22.78
N GLY A 196 -14.50 8.70 -21.62
CA GLY A 196 -15.13 9.52 -20.58
C GLY A 196 -15.98 8.74 -19.58
N ARG A 197 -16.18 7.42 -19.77
CA ARG A 197 -16.93 6.60 -18.83
C ARG A 197 -16.15 6.41 -17.53
N VAL A 198 -16.82 6.68 -16.42
CA VAL A 198 -16.29 6.49 -15.06
C VAL A 198 -16.55 5.06 -14.59
N GLU A 199 -15.51 4.37 -14.15
CA GLU A 199 -15.58 3.12 -13.41
C GLU A 199 -15.86 3.45 -11.94
N ARG A 200 -17.06 3.06 -11.49
CA ARG A 200 -17.61 3.48 -10.19
C ARG A 200 -17.31 2.50 -9.05
N SER A 201 -16.52 1.47 -9.32
CA SER A 201 -16.07 0.52 -8.30
C SER A 201 -15.37 1.24 -7.14
N LEU A 202 -15.73 0.84 -5.92
CA LEU A 202 -15.15 1.36 -4.68
C LEU A 202 -14.17 0.35 -4.11
N HIS A 203 -12.96 0.82 -3.81
CA HIS A 203 -11.91 -0.01 -3.22
C HIS A 203 -11.23 0.71 -2.07
N THR A 204 -10.89 -0.03 -1.00
CA THR A 204 -10.28 0.52 0.23
C THR A 204 -8.97 1.24 -0.05
N TYR A 205 -8.11 0.70 -0.91
CA TYR A 205 -6.81 1.26 -1.24
C TYR A 205 -6.86 2.60 -2.01
N ASN A 206 -7.93 2.85 -2.77
CA ASN A 206 -8.17 4.15 -3.41
C ASN A 206 -8.31 5.22 -2.33
N GLN A 207 -9.10 4.94 -1.30
CA GLN A 207 -9.33 5.86 -0.19
C GLN A 207 -8.03 6.10 0.60
N GLY A 208 -7.31 5.01 0.89
CA GLY A 208 -6.03 5.07 1.60
C GLY A 208 -5.00 5.93 0.89
N THR A 209 -4.81 5.73 -0.41
CA THR A 209 -3.78 6.46 -1.17
C THR A 209 -4.08 7.94 -1.30
N VAL A 210 -5.35 8.29 -1.54
CA VAL A 210 -5.77 9.69 -1.56
C VAL A 210 -5.56 10.31 -0.19
N LEU A 211 -5.93 9.62 0.90
CA LEU A 211 -5.69 10.07 2.26
C LEU A 211 -4.19 10.33 2.52
N GLY A 212 -3.33 9.40 2.11
CA GLY A 212 -1.88 9.55 2.22
C GLY A 212 -1.34 10.76 1.46
N ALA A 213 -1.83 10.99 0.24
CA ALA A 213 -1.46 12.14 -0.59
C ALA A 213 -1.95 13.47 0.00
N LEU A 214 -3.19 13.55 0.48
CA LEU A 214 -3.75 14.74 1.14
C LEU A 214 -2.91 15.14 2.36
N VAL A 215 -2.56 14.17 3.21
CA VAL A 215 -1.70 14.40 4.39
C VAL A 215 -0.29 14.82 3.99
N ALA A 216 0.28 14.23 2.93
CA ALA A 216 1.63 14.54 2.49
C ALA A 216 1.77 15.92 1.83
N VAL A 217 0.77 16.37 1.07
CA VAL A 217 0.71 17.75 0.56
C VAL A 217 0.41 18.72 1.70
N GLY A 218 -0.48 18.33 2.61
CA GLY A 218 -0.81 19.10 3.80
C GLY A 218 -1.54 20.41 3.49
N GLY A 219 -1.49 21.33 4.45
CA GLY A 219 -2.22 22.60 4.38
C GLY A 219 -3.69 22.46 4.80
N PRO A 220 -4.33 23.56 5.25
CA PRO A 220 -5.63 23.46 5.93
C PRO A 220 -6.76 22.84 5.09
N LYS A 221 -6.79 23.07 3.76
CA LYS A 221 -7.80 22.51 2.86
C LYS A 221 -7.67 20.99 2.74
N ASN A 222 -6.45 20.49 2.52
CA ASN A 222 -6.22 19.06 2.35
C ASN A 222 -6.34 18.29 3.65
N LEU A 223 -5.93 18.87 4.79
CA LEU A 223 -6.09 18.22 6.09
C LEU A 223 -7.56 18.13 6.52
N ARG A 224 -8.38 19.14 6.23
CA ARG A 224 -9.84 19.04 6.41
C ARG A 224 -10.45 17.95 5.51
N HIS A 225 -10.05 17.90 4.25
CA HIS A 225 -10.50 16.85 3.34
C HIS A 225 -10.06 15.45 3.83
N ALA A 226 -8.83 15.31 4.32
CA ALA A 226 -8.37 14.06 4.92
C ALA A 226 -9.26 13.65 6.11
N ALA A 227 -9.67 14.59 6.96
CA ALA A 227 -10.62 14.35 8.04
C ALA A 227 -11.97 13.86 7.50
N ASP A 228 -12.55 14.56 6.52
CA ASP A 228 -13.84 14.19 5.90
C ASP A 228 -13.78 12.79 5.25
N LEU A 229 -12.65 12.44 4.62
CA LEU A 229 -12.43 11.14 3.99
C LEU A 229 -12.31 10.01 5.02
N VAL A 230 -11.66 10.24 6.16
CA VAL A 230 -11.63 9.26 7.26
C VAL A 230 -13.05 8.98 7.75
N GLU A 231 -13.85 10.01 7.94
CA GLU A 231 -15.25 9.88 8.36
C GLU A 231 -16.12 9.20 7.29
N ALA A 232 -15.88 9.46 6.00
CA ALA A 232 -16.55 8.77 4.91
C ALA A 232 -16.18 7.28 4.85
N VAL A 233 -14.91 6.93 5.09
CA VAL A 233 -14.47 5.53 5.19
C VAL A 233 -15.17 4.83 6.36
N ALA A 234 -15.28 5.48 7.51
CA ALA A 234 -15.97 4.91 8.68
C ALA A 234 -17.45 4.62 8.40
N ARG A 235 -18.14 5.49 7.65
CA ARG A 235 -19.57 5.32 7.34
C ARG A 235 -19.86 4.40 6.14
N GLY A 236 -19.00 4.40 5.13
CA GLY A 236 -19.30 3.82 3.83
C GLY A 236 -18.45 2.61 3.44
N VAL A 237 -17.46 2.25 4.26
CA VAL A 237 -16.52 1.16 3.96
C VAL A 237 -16.37 0.16 5.10
N ALA A 238 -16.38 0.62 6.34
CA ALA A 238 -16.35 -0.27 7.50
C ALA A 238 -17.70 -0.96 7.70
N ASP A 239 -17.65 -2.18 8.23
CA ASP A 239 -18.84 -2.92 8.69
C ASP A 239 -19.40 -2.26 9.98
N ASP A 240 -20.60 -2.66 10.41
CA ASP A 240 -21.28 -2.09 11.59
C ASP A 240 -20.47 -2.19 12.90
N ASP A 241 -19.53 -3.13 12.97
CA ASP A 241 -18.62 -3.33 14.09
C ASP A 241 -17.30 -2.51 13.97
N GLY A 242 -17.19 -1.66 12.95
CA GLY A 242 -16.03 -0.82 12.66
C GLY A 242 -14.86 -1.57 12.01
N VAL A 243 -15.04 -2.84 11.64
CA VAL A 243 -14.00 -3.63 10.95
C VAL A 243 -13.97 -3.26 9.47
N LEU A 244 -12.77 -3.06 8.92
CA LEU A 244 -12.61 -2.86 7.49
C LEU A 244 -12.64 -4.19 6.73
N PRO A 245 -13.23 -4.24 5.53
CA PRO A 245 -13.40 -5.47 4.77
C PRO A 245 -12.04 -6.08 4.40
N LEU A 246 -11.85 -7.36 4.68
CA LEU A 246 -10.58 -8.06 4.43
C LEU A 246 -10.62 -8.83 3.11
N GLY A 247 -9.67 -8.58 2.21
CA GLY A 247 -9.56 -9.31 0.95
C GLY A 247 -8.91 -10.69 1.10
N SER A 248 -9.46 -11.71 0.45
CA SER A 248 -9.03 -13.11 0.60
C SER A 248 -7.94 -13.56 -0.37
N GLY A 249 -7.77 -12.91 -1.52
CA GLY A 249 -6.79 -13.36 -2.49
C GLY A 249 -6.67 -12.42 -3.68
N GLY A 250 -5.76 -12.76 -4.60
CA GLY A 250 -5.43 -11.91 -5.72
C GLY A 250 -5.01 -10.51 -5.27
N ASP A 251 -5.27 -9.51 -6.10
CA ASP A 251 -4.91 -8.13 -5.83
C ASP A 251 -5.70 -7.52 -4.65
N GLY A 252 -6.97 -7.91 -4.51
CA GLY A 252 -7.84 -7.44 -3.43
C GLY A 252 -7.32 -7.73 -2.03
N GLY A 253 -6.50 -8.77 -1.88
CA GLY A 253 -5.85 -9.12 -0.61
C GLY A 253 -4.91 -8.04 -0.06
N LEU A 254 -4.49 -7.04 -0.83
CA LEU A 254 -3.64 -5.94 -0.35
C LEU A 254 -4.42 -4.69 0.05
N PHE A 255 -5.68 -4.56 -0.39
CA PHE A 255 -6.31 -3.25 -0.47
C PHE A 255 -6.52 -2.61 0.90
N THR A 256 -6.98 -3.39 1.88
CA THR A 256 -7.25 -2.88 3.23
C THR A 256 -5.97 -2.64 4.02
N GLY A 257 -4.89 -3.37 3.72
CA GLY A 257 -3.57 -3.08 4.30
C GLY A 257 -3.05 -1.71 3.88
N ILE A 258 -3.26 -1.34 2.62
CA ILE A 258 -2.90 -0.02 2.09
C ILE A 258 -3.73 1.07 2.77
N LEU A 259 -5.05 0.86 2.92
CA LEU A 259 -5.90 1.78 3.67
C LEU A 259 -5.41 1.97 5.10
N ALA A 260 -5.15 0.87 5.82
CA ALA A 260 -4.69 0.91 7.20
C ALA A 260 -3.38 1.69 7.37
N ARG A 261 -2.41 1.51 6.46
CA ARG A 261 -1.17 2.30 6.46
C ARG A 261 -1.42 3.80 6.48
N TYR A 262 -2.33 4.27 5.63
CA TYR A 262 -2.59 5.70 5.48
C TYR A 262 -3.58 6.24 6.51
N LEU A 263 -4.47 5.40 7.06
CA LEU A 263 -5.23 5.74 8.27
C LEU A 263 -4.28 6.01 9.45
N ALA A 264 -3.25 5.18 9.64
CA ALA A 264 -2.27 5.42 10.69
C ALA A 264 -1.48 6.71 10.45
N GLN A 265 -1.07 6.98 9.21
CA GLN A 265 -0.42 8.25 8.85
C GLN A 265 -1.32 9.46 9.13
N ALA A 266 -2.61 9.36 8.82
CA ALA A 266 -3.59 10.42 9.05
C ALA A 266 -3.88 10.63 10.54
N ALA A 267 -3.97 9.55 11.32
CA ALA A 267 -4.19 9.61 12.78
C ALA A 267 -3.03 10.26 13.54
N SER A 268 -1.83 10.30 12.96
CA SER A 268 -0.66 11.01 13.49
C SER A 268 -0.50 12.43 12.92
N ALA A 269 -1.36 12.85 11.98
CA ALA A 269 -1.36 14.18 11.39
C ALA A 269 -2.40 15.09 12.07
N ASP A 270 -2.34 16.38 11.75
CA ASP A 270 -3.26 17.40 12.29
C ASP A 270 -4.57 17.46 11.49
N ILE A 271 -5.30 16.33 11.45
CA ILE A 271 -6.63 16.23 10.80
C ILE A 271 -7.80 16.52 11.78
N GLY A 272 -7.49 16.96 13.00
CA GLY A 272 -8.47 17.15 14.07
C GLY A 272 -8.70 15.89 14.92
N GLY A 273 -9.03 16.11 16.21
CA GLY A 273 -9.10 15.06 17.22
C GLY A 273 -10.15 13.98 16.93
N THR A 274 -11.32 14.36 16.42
CA THR A 274 -12.41 13.43 16.10
C THR A 274 -12.00 12.48 14.98
N ALA A 275 -11.58 12.99 13.82
CA ALA A 275 -11.17 12.14 12.70
C ALA A 275 -9.95 11.28 13.04
N ALA A 276 -8.99 11.81 13.81
CA ALA A 276 -7.87 11.01 14.30
C ALA A 276 -8.35 9.86 15.21
N ALA A 277 -9.31 10.09 16.10
CA ALA A 277 -9.91 9.03 16.93
C ALA A 277 -10.66 7.99 16.09
N THR A 278 -11.45 8.41 15.09
CA THR A 278 -12.14 7.53 14.14
C THR A 278 -11.14 6.63 13.40
N ALA A 279 -10.04 7.19 12.88
CA ALA A 279 -9.00 6.41 12.22
C ALA A 279 -8.38 5.35 13.16
N ARG A 280 -8.09 5.71 14.42
CA ARG A 280 -7.57 4.77 15.42
C ARG A 280 -8.58 3.67 15.77
N ALA A 281 -9.87 4.01 15.84
CA ALA A 281 -10.93 3.05 16.13
C ALA A 281 -11.05 1.99 15.00
N LEU A 282 -11.06 2.42 13.73
CA LEU A 282 -11.07 1.52 12.58
C LEU A 282 -9.85 0.57 12.57
N LEU A 283 -8.65 1.12 12.85
CA LEU A 283 -7.42 0.33 12.95
C LEU A 283 -7.48 -0.68 14.08
N GLY A 284 -7.95 -0.26 15.27
CA GLY A 284 -8.10 -1.11 16.44
C GLY A 284 -9.04 -2.27 16.19
N ALA A 285 -10.27 -1.98 15.74
CA ALA A 285 -11.28 -3.01 15.45
C ALA A 285 -10.78 -4.02 14.40
N THR A 286 -10.18 -3.53 13.31
CA THR A 286 -9.67 -4.40 12.25
C THR A 286 -8.47 -5.24 12.71
N ALA A 287 -7.54 -4.67 13.50
CA ALA A 287 -6.41 -5.40 14.06
C ALA A 287 -6.87 -6.48 15.06
N ASP A 288 -7.85 -6.17 15.92
CA ASP A 288 -8.43 -7.11 16.85
C ASP A 288 -9.11 -8.28 16.13
N ARG A 289 -9.87 -8.02 15.05
CA ARG A 289 -10.46 -9.06 14.20
C ARG A 289 -9.38 -9.94 13.55
N ILE A 290 -8.37 -9.34 12.94
CA ILE A 290 -7.25 -10.08 12.31
C ILE A 290 -6.56 -10.99 13.32
N TRP A 291 -6.34 -10.49 14.53
CA TRP A 291 -5.69 -11.25 15.57
C TRP A 291 -6.58 -12.36 16.10
N ALA A 292 -7.85 -12.10 16.36
CA ALA A 292 -8.79 -13.08 16.88
C ALA A 292 -8.93 -14.30 15.94
N ASP A 293 -8.99 -14.05 14.63
CA ASP A 293 -9.28 -15.08 13.62
C ASP A 293 -8.01 -15.70 12.99
N ARG A 294 -6.83 -15.42 13.55
CA ARG A 294 -5.57 -16.03 13.09
C ARG A 294 -5.56 -17.55 13.32
N LEU A 295 -4.89 -18.27 12.44
CA LEU A 295 -4.73 -19.73 12.52
C LEU A 295 -3.25 -20.08 12.66
N ALA A 296 -2.95 -21.04 13.53
CA ALA A 296 -1.62 -21.63 13.62
C ALA A 296 -1.43 -22.67 12.51
N VAL A 297 -0.37 -22.53 11.72
CA VAL A 297 0.03 -23.51 10.69
C VAL A 297 1.08 -24.48 11.24
N ASP A 298 1.94 -24.01 12.14
CA ASP A 298 2.86 -24.82 12.93
C ASP A 298 3.00 -24.22 14.35
N ARG A 299 4.01 -24.64 15.13
CA ARG A 299 4.19 -24.20 16.53
C ARG A 299 4.45 -22.70 16.70
N SER A 300 4.92 -22.00 15.67
CA SER A 300 5.25 -20.57 15.76
C SER A 300 4.74 -19.72 14.59
N MET A 301 4.29 -20.34 13.50
CA MET A 301 3.85 -19.64 12.30
C MET A 301 2.33 -19.51 12.25
N LEU A 302 1.90 -18.29 11.95
CA LEU A 302 0.51 -17.89 11.86
C LEU A 302 0.14 -17.58 10.41
N VAL A 303 -1.10 -17.89 10.04
CA VAL A 303 -1.77 -17.30 8.89
C VAL A 303 -2.96 -16.49 9.36
N PHE A 304 -3.18 -15.37 8.69
CA PHE A 304 -4.16 -14.36 9.09
C PHE A 304 -5.38 -14.40 8.18
N PRO A 305 -6.55 -13.95 8.67
CA PRO A 305 -7.78 -13.92 7.91
C PRO A 305 -7.69 -13.01 6.67
N PRO A 306 -8.60 -13.20 5.71
CA PRO A 306 -9.71 -14.16 5.77
C PRO A 306 -9.25 -15.58 5.41
N ARG A 307 -10.01 -16.57 5.89
CA ARG A 307 -9.75 -17.99 5.62
C ARG A 307 -9.86 -18.27 4.12
N GLN A 308 -8.95 -19.11 3.63
CA GLN A 308 -8.87 -19.53 2.23
C GLN A 308 -8.93 -21.05 2.17
N ASP A 309 -9.76 -21.60 1.28
CA ASP A 309 -9.91 -23.05 1.11
C ASP A 309 -8.75 -23.69 0.31
N GLY A 310 -7.89 -22.86 -0.30
CA GLY A 310 -6.72 -23.25 -1.07
C GLY A 310 -5.42 -22.62 -0.56
N PRO A 311 -4.38 -22.50 -1.41
CA PRO A 311 -3.14 -21.83 -1.05
C PRO A 311 -3.39 -20.41 -0.55
N VAL A 312 -2.79 -20.07 0.59
CA VAL A 312 -2.92 -18.76 1.23
C VAL A 312 -2.14 -17.72 0.43
N SER A 313 -2.81 -16.69 -0.06
CA SER A 313 -2.19 -15.61 -0.85
C SER A 313 -1.23 -14.74 -0.04
N LEU A 314 -0.08 -14.40 -0.60
CA LEU A 314 0.84 -13.41 -0.01
C LEU A 314 0.15 -12.06 0.22
N SER A 315 -0.69 -11.62 -0.73
CA SER A 315 -1.37 -10.33 -0.65
C SER A 315 -2.18 -10.19 0.65
N SER A 316 -3.01 -11.18 0.99
CA SER A 316 -3.84 -11.16 2.20
C SER A 316 -3.00 -11.15 3.48
N GLN A 317 -1.85 -11.83 3.46
CA GLN A 317 -0.94 -11.87 4.61
C GLN A 317 -0.17 -10.56 4.77
N LEU A 318 0.19 -9.88 3.67
CA LEU A 318 0.74 -8.52 3.71
C LEU A 318 -0.29 -7.52 4.23
N GLN A 319 -1.57 -7.66 3.86
CA GLN A 319 -2.64 -6.84 4.44
C GLN A 319 -2.70 -6.98 5.96
N ALA A 320 -2.71 -8.21 6.47
CA ALA A 320 -2.73 -8.45 7.91
C ALA A 320 -1.52 -7.82 8.60
N TRP A 321 -0.32 -8.02 8.05
CA TRP A 321 0.90 -7.42 8.59
C TRP A 321 0.82 -5.88 8.59
N MET A 322 0.35 -5.25 7.51
CA MET A 322 0.20 -3.79 7.47
C MET A 322 -0.80 -3.28 8.52
N VAL A 323 -1.95 -3.95 8.68
CA VAL A 323 -2.95 -3.56 9.68
C VAL A 323 -2.40 -3.67 11.09
N LEU A 324 -1.67 -4.75 11.39
CA LEU A 324 -1.08 -4.97 12.70
C LEU A 324 0.02 -3.95 13.03
N GLU A 325 0.91 -3.64 12.07
CA GLU A 325 1.92 -2.57 12.24
C GLU A 325 1.26 -1.19 12.40
N ALA A 326 0.21 -0.91 11.63
CA ALA A 326 -0.55 0.34 11.73
C ALA A 326 -1.24 0.46 13.10
N GLY A 327 -1.86 -0.62 13.58
CA GLY A 327 -2.50 -0.68 14.89
C GLY A 327 -1.52 -0.43 16.04
N THR A 328 -0.32 -1.04 16.01
CA THR A 328 0.71 -0.82 17.03
C THR A 328 1.18 0.64 17.10
N ARG A 329 1.27 1.34 15.97
CA ARG A 329 1.69 2.77 15.95
C ARG A 329 0.67 3.74 16.50
N CYS A 330 -0.59 3.32 16.56
CA CYS A 330 -1.73 4.16 16.92
C CYS A 330 -2.27 3.91 18.34
N ARG A 331 -1.67 2.96 19.06
CA ARG A 331 -1.88 2.75 20.50
C ARG A 331 -1.05 3.74 21.30
#